data_AF-A0A2P5W770-F1
#
_entry.id   AF-A0A2P5W770-F1
#
_cell.length_a   1.000
_cell.length_b   1.000
_cell.length_c   1.000
_cell.angle_alpha   90.00
_cell.angle_beta   90.00
_cell.angle_gamma   90.00
#
_symmetry.space_group_name_H-M   'P 1'
#
loop_
_entity.id
_entity.type
_entity.pdbx_description
1 polymer ?
#
loop_
_entity_poly.entity_id
_entity_poly.type
_entity_poly.pdbx_seq_one_letter_code
_entity_poly.pdbx_strand_id
1 'polypeptide(L)'
;MARELKKPLIGKEYFNHKNLEAIVTYYSYLKNLPKEYIIKESQIRLALIDFLRGLVEFDPAKRWSPFQASKHLFITGEPFTRPYRPPLRPLTW
;
A
#
# COMPACT_ATOMS: atom_id res chain seq x y z
N MET A 1 29.59 -2.25 -37.93
CA MET A 1 28.46 -1.39 -37.52
C MET A 1 28.32 -1.46 -36.01
N ALA A 2 28.89 -0.51 -35.28
CA ALA A 2 28.69 -0.38 -33.85
C ALA A 2 27.30 0.23 -33.63
N ARG A 3 26.33 -0.59 -33.22
CA ARG A 3 25.10 -0.08 -32.62
C ARG A 3 25.51 0.45 -31.25
N GLU A 4 25.78 1.75 -31.17
CA GLU A 4 25.89 2.41 -29.87
C GLU A 4 24.58 2.21 -29.13
N LEU A 5 24.60 1.32 -28.14
CA LEU A 5 23.56 1.18 -27.14
C LEU A 5 23.58 2.47 -26.32
N LYS A 6 22.88 3.50 -26.80
CA LYS A 6 22.56 4.67 -25.97
C LYS A 6 21.98 4.12 -24.68
N LYS A 7 22.69 4.29 -23.56
CA LYS A 7 22.15 3.98 -22.23
C LYS A 7 20.78 4.63 -22.17
N PRO A 8 19.71 3.89 -21.82
CA PRO A 8 18.40 4.49 -21.71
C PRO A 8 18.54 5.69 -20.78
N LEU A 9 18.01 6.84 -21.19
CA LEU A 9 17.84 7.98 -20.29
C LEU A 9 17.11 7.42 -19.08
N ILE A 10 17.77 7.45 -17.92
CA ILE A 10 17.18 6.93 -16.69
C ILE A 10 15.85 7.69 -16.53
N GLY A 11 14.75 6.93 -16.50
CA GLY A 11 13.42 7.52 -16.43
C GLY A 11 13.28 8.36 -15.17
N LYS A 12 12.26 9.23 -15.14
CA LYS A 12 11.97 10.01 -13.92
C LYS A 12 11.75 9.05 -12.74
N GLU A 13 12.54 9.20 -11.69
CA GLU A 13 12.32 8.52 -10.42
C GLU A 13 11.26 9.30 -9.62
N TYR A 14 10.10 8.68 -9.40
CA TYR A 14 8.98 9.30 -8.68
C TYR A 14 9.09 9.14 -7.16
N PHE A 15 9.87 8.15 -6.71
CA PHE A 15 10.04 7.82 -5.30
C PHE A 15 11.51 7.54 -4.99
N ASN A 16 11.96 8.03 -3.84
CA ASN A 16 13.31 7.75 -3.33
C ASN A 16 13.43 6.32 -2.75
N HIS A 17 12.29 5.71 -2.42
CA HIS A 17 12.21 4.37 -1.83
C HIS A 17 11.68 3.36 -2.86
N LYS A 18 12.10 2.10 -2.71
CA LYS A 18 11.74 1.00 -3.64
C LYS A 18 10.76 -0.03 -3.06
N ASN A 19 10.48 0.01 -1.76
CA ASN A 19 9.49 -0.86 -1.12
C ASN A 19 8.21 -0.07 -0.85
N LEU A 20 7.08 -0.76 -0.84
CA LEU A 20 5.78 -0.11 -0.66
C LEU A 20 5.67 0.56 0.72
N GLU A 21 6.17 -0.12 1.75
CA GLU A 21 6.13 0.35 3.13
C GLU A 21 6.84 1.69 3.30
N ALA A 22 8.09 1.81 2.84
CA ALA A 22 8.85 3.06 2.97
C ALA A 22 8.29 4.15 2.06
N ILE A 23 7.79 3.81 0.86
CA ILE A 23 7.13 4.79 -0.01
C ILE A 23 5.96 5.45 0.73
N VAL A 24 5.08 4.66 1.36
CA VAL A 24 3.90 5.18 2.05
C VAL A 24 4.27 5.82 3.39
N THR A 25 5.15 5.19 4.19
CA THR A 25 5.53 5.69 5.52
C THR A 25 6.30 7.01 5.45
N TYR A 26 7.26 7.15 4.53
CA TYR A 26 8.13 8.33 4.46
C TYR A 26 7.67 9.38 3.46
N TYR A 27 6.49 9.21 2.85
CA TYR A 27 5.93 10.28 2.02
C TYR A 27 5.77 11.56 2.86
N SER A 28 6.16 12.70 2.31
CA SER A 28 6.17 13.96 3.05
C SER A 28 4.77 14.34 3.55
N TYR A 29 4.65 14.72 4.82
CA TYR A 29 3.43 15.31 5.35
C TYR A 29 3.23 16.74 4.80
N LEU A 30 2.00 17.22 4.85
CA LEU A 30 1.71 18.64 4.62
C LEU A 30 2.45 19.51 5.66
N LYS A 31 2.94 20.66 5.22
CA LYS A 31 3.67 21.59 6.09
C LYS A 31 2.74 22.18 7.16
N ASN A 32 3.28 22.43 8.35
CA ASN A 32 2.57 23.06 9.48
C ASN A 32 1.34 22.29 9.98
N LEU A 33 1.31 20.96 9.79
CA LEU A 33 0.22 20.14 10.28
C LEU A 33 0.29 19.98 11.81
N PRO A 34 -0.84 20.10 12.55
CA PRO A 34 -0.84 19.83 13.97
C PRO A 34 -0.51 18.35 14.26
N LYS A 35 0.11 18.08 15.41
CA LYS A 35 0.61 16.73 15.77
C LYS A 35 -0.49 15.66 15.72
N GLU A 36 -1.71 15.99 16.12
CA GLU A 36 -2.86 15.09 16.09
C GLU A 36 -3.19 14.58 14.67
N TYR A 37 -3.09 15.45 13.66
CA TYR A 37 -3.32 15.08 12.27
C TYR A 37 -2.18 14.23 11.72
N ILE A 38 -0.94 14.51 12.14
CA ILE A 38 0.22 13.65 11.79
C ILE A 38 0.02 12.24 12.35
N ILE A 39 -0.42 12.12 13.60
CA ILE A 39 -0.71 10.82 14.23
C ILE A 39 -1.85 10.11 13.50
N LYS A 40 -2.95 10.82 13.21
CA LYS A 40 -4.10 10.27 12.47
C LYS A 40 -3.69 9.78 11.09
N GLU A 41 -2.94 10.59 10.34
CA GLU A 41 -2.45 10.22 9.01
C GLU A 41 -1.49 9.02 9.08
N SER A 42 -0.64 8.95 10.12
CA SER A 42 0.26 7.80 10.32
C SER A 42 -0.51 6.51 10.52
N GLN A 43 -1.63 6.54 11.26
CA GLN A 43 -2.52 5.37 11.40
C GLN A 43 -3.20 5.00 10.07
N ILE A 44 -3.65 5.99 9.30
CA ILE A 44 -4.24 5.77 7.97
C ILE A 44 -3.20 5.15 7.02
N ARG A 45 -1.95 5.61 7.06
CA ARG A 45 -0.84 5.05 6.27
C ARG A 45 -0.58 3.58 6.61
N LEU A 46 -0.62 3.21 7.90
CA LEU A 46 -0.51 1.81 8.32
C LEU A 46 -1.67 0.96 7.77
N ALA A 47 -2.89 1.47 7.86
CA ALA A 47 -4.07 0.81 7.30
C ALA A 47 -3.96 0.65 5.77
N LEU A 48 -3.46 1.66 5.07
CA LEU A 48 -3.25 1.63 3.63
C LEU A 48 -2.21 0.57 3.24
N ILE A 49 -1.10 0.48 3.98
CA ILE A 49 -0.06 -0.54 3.74
C ILE A 49 -0.65 -1.95 3.89
N ASP A 50 -1.39 -2.21 4.98
CA ASP A 50 -2.03 -3.52 5.21
C ASP A 50 -3.02 -3.86 4.11
N PHE A 51 -3.83 -2.87 3.70
CA PHE A 51 -4.78 -3.00 2.61
C PHE A 51 -4.12 -3.36 1.27
N LEU A 52 -3.07 -2.61 0.90
CA LEU A 52 -2.37 -2.82 -0.36
C LEU A 52 -1.60 -4.15 -0.37
N ARG A 53 -1.05 -4.60 0.76
CA ARG A 53 -0.41 -5.92 0.86
C ARG A 53 -1.37 -7.05 0.51
N GLY A 54 -2.61 -6.98 0.98
CA GLY A 54 -3.63 -7.97 0.65
C GLY A 54 -4.11 -7.90 -0.80
N LEU A 55 -4.22 -6.69 -1.35
CA LEU A 55 -4.72 -6.45 -2.71
C LEU A 55 -3.69 -6.77 -3.80
N VAL A 56 -2.42 -6.42 -3.54
CA VAL A 56 -1.29 -6.58 -4.47
C VAL A 56 -0.45 -7.81 -4.11
N GLU A 57 -1.05 -8.78 -3.41
CA GLU A 57 -0.42 -10.07 -3.14
C GLU A 57 -0.10 -10.79 -4.46
N PHE A 58 1.13 -11.29 -4.56
CA PHE A 58 1.64 -11.92 -5.78
C PHE A 58 0.94 -13.26 -6.03
N ASP A 59 0.78 -14.06 -4.98
CA ASP A 59 0.08 -15.34 -5.04
C ASP A 59 -1.44 -15.11 -5.18
N PRO A 60 -2.07 -15.44 -6.33
CA PRO A 60 -3.50 -15.21 -6.54
C PRO A 60 -4.39 -16.01 -5.57
N ALA A 61 -3.89 -17.11 -5.00
CA ALA A 61 -4.62 -17.88 -4.01
C ALA A 61 -4.74 -17.13 -2.66
N LYS A 62 -3.72 -16.33 -2.31
CA LYS A 62 -3.66 -15.52 -1.08
C LYS A 62 -4.20 -14.09 -1.28
N ARG A 63 -4.26 -13.62 -2.53
CA ARG A 63 -4.78 -12.30 -2.89
C ARG A 63 -6.23 -12.11 -2.47
N TRP A 64 -6.51 -10.96 -1.85
CA TRP A 64 -7.86 -10.61 -1.44
C TRP A 64 -8.76 -10.36 -2.64
N SER A 65 -9.97 -10.89 -2.60
CA SER A 65 -11.03 -10.54 -3.53
C SER A 65 -11.57 -9.13 -3.24
N PRO A 66 -12.24 -8.47 -4.20
CA PRO A 66 -12.87 -7.17 -3.96
C PRO A 66 -13.81 -7.18 -2.74
N PHE A 67 -14.55 -8.27 -2.53
CA PHE A 67 -15.45 -8.43 -1.38
C PHE A 67 -14.72 -8.61 -0.05
N GLN A 68 -13.55 -9.26 -0.04
CA GLN A 68 -12.72 -9.35 1.16
C GLN A 68 -12.08 -8.01 1.48
N ALA A 69 -11.60 -7.29 0.46
CA ALA A 69 -10.93 -6.01 0.56
C ALA A 69 -11.88 -4.89 1.02
N SER A 70 -13.14 -4.90 0.59
CA SER A 70 -14.13 -3.87 0.96
C SER A 70 -14.43 -3.81 2.47
N LYS A 71 -14.13 -4.88 3.21
CA LYS A 71 -14.31 -4.98 4.67
C LYS A 71 -13.08 -4.52 5.46
N HIS A 72 -12.02 -4.08 4.79
CA HIS A 72 -10.79 -3.64 5.45
C HIS A 72 -10.96 -2.29 6.15
N LEU A 73 -10.26 -2.09 7.28
CA LEU A 73 -10.34 -0.88 8.11
C LEU A 73 -10.07 0.41 7.32
N PHE A 74 -9.09 0.38 6.41
CA PHE A 74 -8.80 1.49 5.47
C PHE A 74 -10.02 1.93 4.63
N ILE A 75 -10.86 1.00 4.19
CA ILE A 75 -12.06 1.30 3.39
C ILE A 75 -13.22 1.73 4.28
N THR A 76 -13.40 1.07 5.43
CA THR A 76 -14.50 1.35 6.35
C THR A 76 -14.31 2.63 7.16
N GLY A 77 -13.08 3.14 7.28
CA GLY A 77 -12.75 4.31 8.10
C GLY A 77 -12.55 4.02 9.58
N GLU A 78 -12.73 2.77 10.01
CA GLU A 78 -12.49 2.32 11.38
C GLU A 78 -11.00 2.42 11.76
N PRO A 79 -10.67 2.67 13.05
CA PRO A 79 -9.28 2.77 13.50
C PRO A 79 -8.48 1.49 13.23
N PHE A 80 -7.29 1.64 12.64
CA PHE A 80 -6.39 0.51 12.40
C PHE A 80 -5.77 0.02 13.72
N THR A 81 -6.34 -1.05 14.26
CA THR A 81 -5.92 -1.63 15.55
C THR A 81 -5.05 -2.87 15.38
N ARG A 82 -5.21 -3.60 14.28
CA ARG A 82 -4.51 -4.85 14.01
C ARG A 82 -4.52 -5.17 12.50
N PRO A 83 -3.58 -6.00 12.03
CA PRO A 83 -3.59 -6.52 10.67
C PRO A 83 -4.91 -7.22 10.35
N TYR A 84 -5.48 -6.92 9.18
CA TYR A 84 -6.72 -7.53 8.74
C TYR A 84 -6.48 -8.96 8.26
N ARG A 85 -7.37 -9.86 8.68
CA ARG A 85 -7.40 -11.25 8.20
C ARG A 85 -8.70 -11.44 7.44
N PRO A 86 -8.65 -11.58 6.11
CA PRO A 86 -9.86 -11.78 5.34
C PRO A 86 -10.52 -13.11 5.73
N PRO A 87 -11.86 -13.21 5.70
CA PRO A 87 -12.54 -14.48 5.85
C PRO A 87 -12.10 -15.43 4.74
N LEU A 88 -11.83 -16.69 5.07
CA LEU A 88 -11.49 -17.72 4.08
C LEU A 88 -12.59 -17.76 3.01
N ARG A 89 -12.19 -17.87 1.73
CA ARG A 89 -13.16 -18.11 0.66
C ARG A 89 -13.92 -19.40 0.99
N PRO A 90 -15.26 -19.39 0.98
CA PRO A 90 -16.03 -20.61 1.11
C PRO A 90 -15.62 -21.58 0.00
N LEU A 91 -15.29 -22.82 0.35
CA LEU A 91 -15.14 -23.93 -0.59
C LEU A 91 -16.54 -24.31 -1.07
N THR A 92 -17.08 -23.60 -2.05
CA THR A 92 -18.27 -24.05 -2.79
C THR A 92 -17.84 -24.55 -4.16
N TRP A 93 -18.19 -25.79 -4.45
CA TRP A 93 -17.95 -26.53 -5.70
C TRP A 93 -18.75 -25.96 -6.88
#